data_AF-A0A9W5UZR9-F1
#
_entry.id   AF-A0A9W5UZR9-F1
#
_cell.length_a   1.000
_cell.length_b   1.000
_cell.length_c   1.000
_cell.angle_alpha   90.00
_cell.angle_beta   90.00
_cell.angle_gamma   90.00
#
_symmetry.space_group_name_H-M   'P 1'
#
loop_
_entity.id
_entity.type
_entity.pdbx_description
1 polymer ?
#
loop_
_entity_poly.entity_id
_entity_poly.type
_entity_poly.pdbx_seq_one_letter_code
_entity_poly.pdbx_strand_id
1 'polypeptide(L)'
;MNDPLFDKGFCVRLKVIRTWLDGIELNSKVKIRITNPGHYFDSFKTREFQFNTEPFNLVFSYQDEQIDVDGTIAEEFSYDHFIPNPFTTWTIKILDGPDLSNLTKIRMELEGTLVADYNRNFSQKMNGHIL
;
A
#
# COMPACT_ATOMS: atom_id res chain seq x y z
N MET A 1 1.38 -15.61 -3.23
CA MET A 1 0.27 -14.85 -3.84
C MET A 1 0.20 -15.31 -5.29
N ASN A 2 -0.87 -16.05 -5.67
CA ASN A 2 -1.02 -16.65 -7.00
C ASN A 2 -2.13 -15.93 -7.80
N ASP A 3 -2.16 -14.61 -7.73
CA ASP A 3 -3.14 -13.81 -8.48
C ASP A 3 -2.61 -13.59 -9.91
N PRO A 4 -3.38 -13.92 -10.96
CA PRO A 4 -3.02 -13.66 -12.35
C PRO A 4 -2.63 -12.20 -12.63
N LEU A 5 -3.16 -11.26 -11.85
CA LEU A 5 -2.85 -9.83 -11.95
C LEU A 5 -1.38 -9.52 -11.61
N PHE A 6 -0.77 -10.32 -10.74
CA PHE A 6 0.63 -10.22 -10.35
C PHE A 6 1.51 -11.25 -11.07
N ASP A 7 1.01 -11.89 -12.13
CA ASP A 7 1.73 -12.94 -12.82
C ASP A 7 2.82 -12.34 -13.74
N LYS A 8 3.99 -12.06 -13.15
CA LYS A 8 5.34 -11.80 -13.71
C LYS A 8 5.47 -10.89 -14.95
N GLY A 9 4.41 -10.32 -15.48
CA GLY A 9 4.40 -9.50 -16.71
C GLY A 9 4.52 -8.01 -16.43
N PHE A 10 4.35 -7.59 -15.17
CA PHE A 10 4.29 -6.20 -14.76
C PHE A 10 4.94 -6.01 -13.40
N CYS A 11 5.59 -4.86 -13.23
CA CYS A 11 6.00 -4.36 -11.92
C CYS A 11 4.85 -3.54 -11.31
N VAL A 12 4.61 -3.69 -10.01
CA VAL A 12 3.57 -2.94 -9.28
C VAL A 12 4.18 -1.69 -8.66
N ARG A 13 3.52 -0.54 -8.84
CA ARG A 13 3.94 0.75 -8.29
C ARG A 13 2.76 1.38 -7.55
N LEU A 14 2.83 1.41 -6.22
CA LEU A 14 1.75 1.91 -5.37
C LEU A 14 1.73 3.44 -5.35
N LYS A 15 0.52 4.02 -5.39
CA LYS A 15 0.26 5.45 -5.27
C LYS A 15 -0.53 5.80 -4.03
N VAL A 16 -1.36 4.88 -3.56
CA VAL A 16 -2.16 5.04 -2.35
C VAL A 16 -2.10 3.77 -1.53
N ILE A 17 -1.94 3.93 -0.22
CA ILE A 17 -2.05 2.84 0.76
C ILE A 17 -2.95 3.34 1.90
N ARG A 18 -4.12 2.72 2.04
CA ARG A 18 -5.04 2.98 3.16
C ARG A 18 -5.18 1.73 4.01
N THR A 19 -5.40 1.91 5.31
CA THR A 19 -5.64 0.81 6.24
C THR A 19 -6.88 1.10 7.05
N TRP A 20 -7.87 0.22 6.92
CA TRP A 20 -9.16 0.34 7.57
C TRP A 20 -9.28 -0.70 8.69
N LEU A 21 -9.89 -0.31 9.80
CA LEU A 21 -10.25 -1.18 10.91
C LEU A 21 -11.75 -1.47 10.83
N ASP A 22 -12.12 -2.73 10.63
CA ASP A 22 -13.53 -3.15 10.58
C ASP A 22 -13.96 -3.72 11.94
N GLY A 23 -15.17 -3.39 12.40
CA GLY A 23 -15.73 -3.83 13.69
C GLY A 23 -15.46 -2.90 14.88
N ILE A 24 -14.82 -1.75 14.66
CA ILE A 24 -14.67 -0.70 15.66
C ILE A 24 -15.97 0.12 15.83
N GLU A 25 -16.07 0.87 16.93
CA GLU A 25 -17.23 1.73 17.19
C GLU A 25 -17.40 2.82 16.12
N LEU A 26 -18.66 3.10 15.75
CA LEU A 26 -19.02 4.20 14.86
C LEU A 26 -18.63 5.56 15.48
N ASN A 27 -18.25 6.51 14.63
CA ASN A 27 -17.74 7.85 14.92
C ASN A 27 -16.35 7.90 15.56
N SER A 28 -15.64 6.78 15.61
CA SER A 28 -14.28 6.73 16.14
C SER A 28 -13.29 7.37 15.18
N LYS A 29 -12.47 8.29 15.69
CA LYS A 29 -11.29 8.76 14.97
C LYS A 29 -10.21 7.70 15.03
N VAL A 30 -9.63 7.39 13.88
CA VAL A 30 -8.56 6.41 13.74
C VAL A 30 -7.38 7.07 13.05
N LYS A 31 -6.20 6.95 13.65
CA LYS A 31 -4.93 7.38 13.06
C LYS A 31 -3.97 6.23 13.03
N ILE A 32 -3.52 5.86 11.84
CA ILE A 32 -2.63 4.74 11.60
C ILE A 32 -1.34 5.26 10.98
N ARG A 33 -0.23 4.67 11.41
CA ARG A 33 1.06 4.77 10.76
C ARG A 33 1.35 3.47 10.01
N ILE A 34 1.68 3.61 8.74
CA ILE A 34 2.05 2.55 7.82
C ILE A 34 3.52 2.73 7.50
N THR A 35 4.32 1.71 7.78
CA THR A 35 5.78 1.75 7.57
C THR A 35 6.26 0.49 6.88
N ASN A 36 7.40 0.59 6.20
CA ASN A 36 8.16 -0.57 5.74
C ASN A 36 9.67 -0.25 5.85
N PRO A 37 10.54 -1.27 5.85
CA PRO A 37 11.97 -1.07 6.05
C PRO A 37 12.72 -0.50 4.83
N GLY A 38 12.03 -0.26 3.72
CA GLY A 38 12.67 0.14 2.46
C GLY A 38 13.30 -1.02 1.68
N HIS A 39 13.15 -2.26 2.11
CA HIS A 39 13.62 -3.45 1.37
C HIS A 39 12.48 -4.09 0.60
N TYR A 40 12.58 -4.15 -0.72
CA TYR A 40 11.52 -4.65 -1.60
C TYR A 40 11.98 -5.81 -2.46
N PHE A 41 11.02 -6.67 -2.76
CA PHE A 41 11.14 -7.72 -3.76
C PHE A 41 10.32 -7.33 -4.99
N ASP A 42 10.77 -7.66 -6.18
CA ASP A 42 9.99 -7.45 -7.40
C ASP A 42 10.27 -8.59 -8.38
N SER A 43 9.37 -8.82 -9.32
CA SER A 43 9.57 -9.84 -10.35
C SER A 43 9.05 -9.37 -11.70
N PHE A 44 9.89 -9.52 -12.74
CA PHE A 44 9.52 -9.16 -14.10
C PHE A 44 10.12 -10.16 -15.09
N LYS A 45 9.25 -10.73 -15.95
CA LYS A 45 9.57 -11.70 -17.00
C LYS A 45 10.60 -12.73 -16.54
N THR A 46 10.23 -13.47 -15.49
CA THR A 46 11.01 -14.52 -14.79
C THR A 46 12.27 -14.09 -14.03
N ARG A 47 12.63 -12.80 -14.05
CA ARG A 47 13.70 -12.25 -13.23
C ARG A 47 13.16 -11.76 -11.89
N GLU A 48 13.90 -12.03 -10.83
CA GLU A 48 13.64 -11.51 -9.49
C GLU A 48 14.60 -10.34 -9.22
N PHE A 49 14.09 -9.31 -8.55
CA PHE A 49 14.83 -8.12 -8.18
C PHE A 49 14.69 -7.89 -6.69
N GLN A 50 15.76 -7.37 -6.10
CA GLN A 50 15.78 -6.86 -4.73
C GLN A 50 16.41 -5.48 -4.77
N PHE A 51 15.82 -4.54 -4.04
CA PHE A 51 16.35 -3.18 -3.94
C PHE A 51 16.03 -2.58 -2.58
N ASN A 52 16.87 -1.63 -2.20
CA ASN A 52 16.75 -0.87 -0.96
C ASN A 52 16.46 0.59 -1.27
N THR A 53 15.56 1.18 -0.49
CA THR A 53 15.26 2.61 -0.47
C THR A 53 15.36 3.13 0.96
N GLU A 54 15.14 4.43 1.15
CA GLU A 54 14.82 4.95 2.47
C GLU A 54 13.59 4.24 3.05
N PRO A 55 13.53 4.00 4.38
CA PRO A 55 12.35 3.44 5.03
C PRO A 55 11.10 4.26 4.74
N PHE A 56 10.03 3.57 4.36
CA PHE A 56 8.76 4.21 4.08
C PHE A 56 8.01 4.53 5.38
N ASN A 57 7.38 5.71 5.44
CA ASN A 57 6.56 6.13 6.56
C ASN A 57 5.40 7.01 6.07
N LEU A 58 4.18 6.52 6.26
CA LEU A 58 2.95 7.17 5.85
C LEU A 58 1.97 7.20 7.02
N VAL A 59 1.23 8.30 7.14
CA VAL A 59 0.11 8.40 8.08
C VAL A 59 -1.19 8.39 7.29
N PHE A 60 -2.14 7.59 7.74
CA PHE A 60 -3.51 7.57 7.24
C PHE A 60 -4.46 7.79 8.42
N SER A 61 -5.45 8.65 8.28
CA SER A 61 -6.47 8.83 9.31
C SER A 61 -7.86 9.08 8.74
N TYR A 62 -8.86 8.60 9.48
CA TYR A 62 -10.25 8.68 9.10
C TYR A 62 -11.16 8.74 10.33
N GLN A 63 -12.39 9.16 10.11
CA GLN A 63 -13.51 9.05 11.05
C GLN A 63 -14.71 8.54 10.27
N ASP A 64 -15.29 7.41 10.70
CA ASP A 64 -16.29 6.67 9.91
C ASP A 64 -15.77 6.33 8.50
N GLU A 65 -16.41 6.86 7.46
CA GLU A 65 -15.98 6.72 6.07
C GLU A 65 -15.26 7.98 5.56
N GLN A 66 -15.18 9.04 6.37
CA GLN A 66 -14.54 10.30 6.00
C GLN A 66 -13.03 10.22 6.24
N ILE A 67 -12.25 10.43 5.19
CA ILE A 67 -10.79 10.49 5.26
C ILE A 67 -10.35 11.88 5.71
N ASP A 68 -9.58 11.94 6.81
CA ASP A 68 -8.99 13.18 7.34
C ASP A 68 -7.58 13.42 6.76
N VAL A 69 -6.76 12.36 6.71
CA VAL A 69 -5.42 12.37 6.10
C VAL A 69 -5.34 11.17 5.17
N ASP A 70 -5.23 11.44 3.87
CA ASP A 70 -5.22 10.37 2.87
C ASP A 70 -3.88 9.64 2.82
N GLY A 71 -3.94 8.36 2.48
CA GLY A 71 -2.79 7.49 2.31
C GLY A 71 -2.07 7.67 0.98
N THR A 72 -2.14 8.87 0.38
CA THR A 72 -1.49 9.17 -0.89
C THR A 72 0.03 9.27 -0.68
N ILE A 73 0.79 8.56 -1.51
CA ILE A 73 2.25 8.59 -1.52
C ILE A 73 2.70 9.85 -2.25
N ALA A 74 3.52 10.67 -1.61
CA ALA A 74 3.97 11.94 -2.17
C ALA A 74 4.76 11.74 -3.47
N GLU A 75 4.56 12.66 -4.43
CA GLU A 75 5.18 12.61 -5.76
C GLU A 75 6.71 12.74 -5.72
N GLU A 76 7.28 13.27 -4.64
CA GLU A 76 8.74 13.29 -4.42
C GLU A 76 9.36 11.88 -4.30
N PHE A 77 8.54 10.84 -4.05
CA PHE A 77 8.93 9.43 -4.12
C PHE A 77 8.65 8.80 -5.50
N SER A 78 8.20 9.57 -6.50
CA SER A 78 7.70 9.09 -7.80
C SER A 78 8.75 8.88 -8.89
N TYR A 79 10.04 9.04 -8.62
CA TYR A 79 11.04 8.50 -9.53
C TYR A 79 10.82 6.98 -9.61
N ASP A 80 10.60 6.44 -10.81
CA ASP A 80 10.06 5.07 -11.05
C ASP A 80 10.77 3.93 -10.30
N HIS A 81 12.01 4.16 -9.85
CA HIS A 81 12.85 3.25 -9.07
C HIS A 81 12.59 3.27 -7.55
N PHE A 82 11.86 4.27 -7.03
CA PHE A 82 11.63 4.48 -5.59
C PHE A 82 10.16 4.41 -5.17
N ILE A 83 9.24 4.21 -6.11
CA ILE A 83 7.82 4.02 -5.77
C ILE A 83 7.65 2.66 -5.09
N PRO A 84 7.06 2.59 -3.88
CA PRO A 84 6.88 1.34 -3.16
C PRO A 84 6.04 0.34 -3.95
N ASN A 85 6.33 -0.94 -3.75
CA ASN A 85 5.52 -2.05 -4.25
C ASN A 85 4.96 -2.85 -3.05
N PRO A 86 3.93 -3.67 -3.22
CA PRO A 86 3.30 -4.36 -2.10
C PRO A 86 4.16 -5.50 -1.53
N PHE A 87 5.23 -5.89 -2.22
CA PHE A 87 6.04 -7.07 -1.92
C PHE A 87 7.18 -6.72 -0.94
N THR A 88 6.79 -6.30 0.26
CA THR A 88 7.68 -6.02 1.39
C THR A 88 6.94 -6.31 2.70
N THR A 89 7.63 -6.22 3.83
CA THR A 89 7.01 -6.26 5.15
C THR A 89 6.42 -4.89 5.48
N TRP A 90 5.09 -4.83 5.55
CA TRP A 90 4.36 -3.67 6.02
C TRP A 90 4.10 -3.78 7.52
N THR A 91 4.42 -2.71 8.26
CA THR A 91 4.09 -2.57 9.67
C THR A 91 2.99 -1.53 9.82
N ILE A 92 1.89 -1.95 10.45
CA ILE A 92 0.72 -1.12 10.75
C ILE A 92 0.74 -0.82 12.24
N LYS A 93 0.72 0.46 12.60
CA LYS A 93 0.65 0.90 13.99
C LYS A 93 -0.50 1.87 14.17
N ILE A 94 -1.43 1.55 15.07
CA ILE A 94 -2.48 2.46 15.50
C ILE A 94 -1.84 3.49 16.44
N LEU A 95 -1.89 4.77 16.05
CA LEU A 95 -1.35 5.89 16.82
C LEU A 95 -2.41 6.51 17.72
N ASP A 96 -3.65 6.54 17.26
CA ASP A 96 -4.83 7.05 17.96
C ASP A 96 -6.06 6.28 17.43
N GLY A 97 -7.02 5.99 18.29
CA GLY A 97 -8.10 5.08 17.95
C GLY A 97 -9.05 4.77 19.11
N PRO A 98 -10.19 4.12 18.81
CA PRO A 98 -11.13 3.64 19.82
C PRO A 98 -10.59 2.42 20.55
N ASP A 99 -11.39 1.89 21.48
CA ASP A 99 -11.18 0.54 22.00
C ASP A 99 -11.21 -0.49 20.85
N LEU A 100 -10.21 -1.37 20.85
CA LEU A 100 -9.99 -2.38 19.81
C LEU A 100 -10.52 -3.75 20.21
N SER A 101 -11.19 -3.88 21.37
CA SER A 101 -11.76 -5.14 21.86
C SER A 101 -12.71 -5.81 20.85
N ASN A 102 -13.38 -5.03 20.00
CA ASN A 102 -14.29 -5.49 18.96
C ASN A 102 -13.67 -5.51 17.55
N LEU A 103 -12.37 -5.23 17.40
CA LEU A 103 -11.71 -5.27 16.10
C LEU A 103 -11.82 -6.67 15.48
N THR A 104 -12.44 -6.75 14.31
CA THR A 104 -12.64 -8.03 13.61
C THR A 104 -11.68 -8.22 12.46
N LYS A 105 -11.26 -7.13 11.81
CA LYS A 105 -10.42 -7.19 10.62
C LYS A 105 -9.64 -5.90 10.42
N ILE A 106 -8.46 -6.05 9.83
CA ILE A 106 -7.64 -4.96 9.30
C ILE A 106 -7.63 -5.14 7.78
N ARG A 107 -8.11 -4.16 7.04
CA ARG A 107 -8.15 -4.19 5.57
C ARG A 107 -7.16 -3.19 5.00
N MET A 108 -6.27 -3.65 4.15
CA MET A 108 -5.38 -2.78 3.39
C MET A 108 -5.95 -2.56 1.98
N GLU A 109 -6.10 -1.29 1.62
CA GLU A 109 -6.52 -0.86 0.29
C GLU A 109 -5.30 -0.28 -0.43
N LEU A 110 -5.06 -0.78 -1.64
CA LEU A 110 -3.90 -0.45 -2.45
C LEU A 110 -4.38 0.09 -3.80
N GLU A 111 -3.95 1.30 -4.15
CA GLU A 111 -4.09 1.85 -5.49
C GLU A 111 -2.70 2.03 -6.10
N GLY A 112 -2.57 1.72 -7.39
CA GLY A 112 -1.29 1.86 -8.07
C GLY A 112 -1.39 1.63 -9.57
N THR A 113 -0.22 1.57 -10.19
CA THR A 113 -0.05 1.28 -11.62
C THR A 113 0.71 -0.02 -11.82
N LEU A 114 0.33 -0.72 -12.88
CA LEU A 114 1.16 -1.77 -13.46
C LEU A 114 2.10 -1.16 -14.50
N VAL A 115 3.38 -1.50 -14.43
CA VAL A 115 4.40 -1.07 -15.37
C VAL A 115 4.92 -2.29 -16.12
N ALA A 116 4.60 -2.41 -17.42
CA ALA A 116 5.17 -3.42 -18.31
C ALA A 116 6.20 -2.75 -19.21
N ASP A 117 7.47 -3.14 -19.06
CA ASP A 117 8.59 -2.67 -19.89
C ASP A 117 8.82 -1.15 -19.86
N TYR A 118 9.98 -0.72 -19.38
CA TYR A 118 10.46 0.67 -19.45
C TYR A 118 10.53 1.24 -20.88
N ASN A 119 10.29 0.43 -21.92
CA ASN A 119 10.31 0.81 -23.33
C ASN A 119 8.93 0.96 -24.00
N ARG A 120 7.80 0.71 -23.32
CA ARG A 120 6.47 0.98 -23.87
C ARG A 120 5.47 1.42 -22.80
N ASN A 121 5.04 2.66 -22.90
CA ASN A 121 3.99 3.29 -22.09
C ASN A 121 2.65 2.53 -22.16
N PHE A 122 2.44 1.57 -21.26
CA PHE A 122 1.11 1.06 -20.92
C PHE A 122 0.88 1.24 -19.43
N SER A 123 0.01 2.19 -19.08
CA SER A 123 -0.49 2.40 -17.72
C SER A 123 -1.88 1.76 -17.63
N GLN A 124 -2.03 0.72 -16.80
CA GLN A 124 -3.33 0.23 -16.35
C GLN A 124 -3.50 0.53 -14.86
N LYS A 125 -4.69 1.02 -14.48
CA LYS A 125 -5.08 1.24 -13.09
C LYS A 125 -5.50 -0.09 -12.47
N MET A 126 -5.02 -0.38 -11.26
CA MET A 126 -5.50 -1.51 -10.47
C MET A 126 -6.35 -1.03 -9.30
N ASN A 127 -7.51 -1.69 -9.11
CA ASN A 127 -8.29 -1.64 -7.88
C ASN A 127 -8.25 -3.05 -7.26
N GLY A 128 -7.65 -3.20 -6.08
CA GLY A 128 -7.54 -4.48 -5.40
C GLY A 128 -7.81 -4.38 -3.89
N HIS A 129 -8.50 -5.38 -3.35
CA HIS A 129 -8.70 -5.56 -1.91
C HIS A 129 -7.92 -6.78 -1.45
N ILE A 130 -6.92 -6.60 -0.59
CA ILE A 130 -6.26 -7.72 0.10
C ILE A 130 -7.02 -7.95 1.40
N LEU A 131 -7.65 -9.13 1.52
CA LEU A 131 -8.42 -9.58 2.69
C LEU A 131 -7.51 -10.16 3.78
#